data_AF-A0A0L7K2G3-F1
#
_entry.id   AF-A0A0L7K2G3-F1
#
_cell.length_a   1.000
_cell.length_b   1.000
_cell.length_c   1.000
_cell.angle_alpha   90.00
_cell.angle_beta   90.00
_cell.angle_gamma   90.00
#
_symmetry.space_group_name_H-M   'P 1'
#
loop_
_entity.id
_entity.type
_entity.pdbx_description
1 polymer ?
#
loop_
_entity_poly.entity_id
_entity_poly.type
_entity_poly.pdbx_seq_one_letter_code
_entity_poly.pdbx_strand_id
1 'polypeptide(L)'
;MLKSAGYDILNKVDENYCTRETMTTSTILDHICSNLHDDQFHVTIIESPLSDHKQIFMELKKYKHNTLERISYEAVDYYTLYNTMKTDKFINEDHEYETLALHLKSQIQLHKRTKIKILNLPQKDWINKDITDGICNRNMTWK
;
A
#
# COMPACT_ATOMS: atom_id res chain seq x y z
N MET A 1 17.63 -19.55 -12.47
CA MET A 1 16.56 -20.03 -11.57
C MET A 1 16.19 -18.98 -10.52
N LEU A 2 17.13 -18.51 -9.68
CA LEU A 2 16.87 -17.46 -8.68
C LEU A 2 16.65 -16.06 -9.30
N LYS A 3 17.58 -15.59 -10.15
CA LYS A 3 17.44 -14.31 -10.87
C LYS A 3 16.21 -14.24 -11.78
N SER A 4 15.87 -15.35 -12.43
CA SER A 4 14.67 -15.46 -13.27
C SER A 4 13.36 -15.34 -12.47
N ALA A 5 13.39 -15.58 -11.17
CA ALA A 5 12.27 -15.39 -10.25
C ALA A 5 12.34 -14.03 -9.51
N GLY A 6 13.29 -13.16 -9.87
CA GLY A 6 13.47 -11.83 -9.28
C GLY A 6 14.20 -11.83 -7.93
N TYR A 7 14.88 -12.91 -7.56
CA TYR A 7 15.66 -12.99 -6.32
C TYR A 7 17.16 -12.83 -6.59
N ASP A 8 17.82 -12.05 -5.74
CA ASP A 8 19.26 -11.86 -5.71
C ASP A 8 19.86 -12.45 -4.42
N ILE A 9 21.10 -12.95 -4.51
CA ILE A 9 21.86 -13.43 -3.36
C ILE A 9 22.40 -12.22 -2.61
N LEU A 10 22.08 -12.13 -1.31
CA LEU A 10 22.40 -10.97 -0.48
C LEU A 10 23.85 -11.00 0.02
N ASN A 11 24.29 -12.15 0.54
CA ASN A 11 25.70 -12.38 0.86
C ASN A 11 26.45 -12.78 -0.42
N LYS A 12 26.67 -11.79 -1.30
CA LYS A 12 27.43 -11.93 -2.54
C LYS A 12 28.78 -12.61 -2.24
N VAL A 13 29.33 -13.29 -3.25
CA VAL A 13 30.60 -14.06 -3.17
C VAL A 13 31.78 -13.13 -2.92
N ASP A 14 31.92 -12.68 -1.69
CA ASP A 14 33.02 -11.89 -1.17
C ASP A 14 33.49 -12.59 0.11
N GLU A 15 34.80 -12.77 0.23
CA GLU A 15 35.45 -13.47 1.36
C GLU A 15 35.11 -12.81 2.71
N ASN A 16 34.79 -11.51 2.71
CA ASN A 16 34.31 -10.79 3.89
C ASN A 16 32.95 -11.31 4.41
N TYR A 17 32.20 -12.06 3.60
CA TYR A 17 30.93 -12.70 3.95
C TYR A 17 31.04 -14.21 4.13
N CYS A 18 32.25 -14.72 4.42
CA CYS A 18 32.49 -16.10 4.83
C CYS A 18 31.45 -16.53 5.88
N THR A 19 30.73 -17.62 5.65
CA THR A 19 29.73 -18.15 6.59
C THR A 19 30.24 -19.34 7.37
N ARG A 20 31.41 -19.88 6.98
CA ARG A 20 32.08 -20.94 7.71
C ARG A 20 33.58 -20.80 7.63
N GLU A 21 34.21 -20.71 8.79
CA GLU A 21 35.66 -20.59 8.93
C GLU A 21 36.21 -21.74 9.76
N THR A 22 37.21 -22.41 9.20
CA THR A 22 37.98 -23.46 9.88
C THR A 22 39.42 -22.99 10.05
N MET A 23 40.26 -23.78 10.73
CA MET A 23 41.67 -23.45 10.90
C MET A 23 42.44 -23.27 9.59
N THR A 24 41.94 -23.79 8.47
CA THR A 24 42.64 -23.81 7.18
C THR A 24 41.85 -23.23 6.03
N THR A 25 40.54 -23.00 6.17
CA THR A 25 39.68 -22.59 5.07
C THR A 25 38.58 -21.63 5.49
N SER A 26 38.30 -20.64 4.65
CA SER A 26 37.13 -19.77 4.73
C SER A 26 36.20 -20.06 3.55
N THR A 27 34.93 -20.34 3.83
CA THR A 27 33.95 -20.76 2.83
C THR A 27 32.58 -20.09 3.02
N ILE A 28 31.86 -19.90 1.92
CA ILE A 28 30.48 -19.41 1.91
C ILE A 28 29.60 -20.62 1.57
N LEU A 29 29.07 -21.28 2.60
CA LEU A 29 28.18 -22.44 2.44
C LEU A 29 26.71 -22.07 2.63
N ASP A 30 26.45 -21.04 3.43
CA ASP A 30 25.12 -20.60 3.81
C ASP A 30 24.77 -19.37 2.97
N HIS A 31 23.65 -19.42 2.26
CA HIS A 31 23.22 -18.33 1.37
C HIS A 31 21.89 -17.74 1.82
N ILE A 32 21.79 -16.42 1.74
CA ILE A 32 20.52 -15.70 1.88
C ILE A 32 20.16 -15.08 0.54
N CYS A 33 18.92 -15.30 0.11
CA CYS A 33 18.35 -14.72 -1.10
C CYS A 33 17.16 -13.83 -0.75
N SER A 34 17.00 -12.73 -1.45
CA SER A 34 15.85 -11.84 -1.31
C SER A 34 15.51 -11.18 -2.64
N ASN A 35 14.24 -10.85 -2.80
CA ASN A 35 13.74 -10.00 -3.88
C ASN A 35 13.51 -8.55 -3.41
N LEU A 36 13.92 -8.22 -2.18
CA LEU A 36 13.88 -6.89 -1.61
C LEU A 36 15.07 -6.06 -2.10
N HIS A 37 14.91 -4.74 -2.16
CA HIS A 37 15.98 -3.81 -2.57
C HIS A 37 16.82 -3.35 -1.37
N ASP A 38 18.08 -2.93 -1.62
CA ASP A 38 19.12 -2.67 -0.61
C ASP A 38 18.71 -1.68 0.51
N ASP A 39 17.72 -0.82 0.28
CA ASP A 39 17.21 0.12 1.26
C ASP A 39 16.18 -0.48 2.24
N GLN A 40 15.79 -1.74 2.04
CA GLN A 40 14.71 -2.43 2.74
C GLN A 40 15.19 -3.49 3.74
N PHE A 41 16.48 -3.81 3.77
CA PHE A 41 17.04 -4.79 4.68
C PHE A 41 18.49 -4.45 5.06
N HIS A 42 18.95 -5.01 6.16
CA HIS A 42 20.35 -4.99 6.59
C HIS A 42 20.80 -6.42 6.85
N VAL A 43 21.97 -6.80 6.30
CA VAL A 43 22.57 -8.13 6.51
C VAL A 43 23.97 -7.94 7.08
N THR A 44 24.29 -8.70 8.12
CA THR A 44 25.62 -8.76 8.74
C THR A 44 25.96 -10.20 9.12
N ILE A 45 27.24 -10.56 8.97
CA ILE A 45 27.79 -11.83 9.47
C ILE A 45 28.34 -11.60 10.88
N ILE A 46 27.96 -12.47 11.81
CA ILE A 46 28.36 -12.42 13.22
C ILE A 46 29.16 -13.67 13.55
N GLU A 47 30.34 -13.49 14.15
CA GLU A 47 31.17 -14.61 14.61
C GLU A 47 30.44 -15.47 15.63
N SER A 48 30.52 -16.79 15.45
CA SER A 48 29.95 -17.75 16.40
C SER A 48 31.05 -18.30 17.31
N PRO A 49 30.94 -18.15 18.63
CA PRO A 49 31.98 -18.61 19.55
C PRO A 49 32.03 -20.14 19.72
N LEU A 50 31.00 -20.87 19.26
CA LEU A 50 30.81 -22.30 19.53
C LEU A 50 30.62 -23.14 18.26
N SER A 51 30.81 -22.55 17.07
CA SER A 51 30.61 -23.21 15.79
C SER A 51 31.62 -22.70 14.79
N ASP A 52 32.02 -23.56 13.86
CA ASP A 52 32.77 -23.14 12.66
C ASP A 52 31.86 -22.39 11.66
N HIS A 53 30.53 -22.52 11.79
CA HIS A 53 29.56 -21.68 11.08
C HIS A 53 29.31 -20.35 11.79
N LYS A 54 29.37 -19.25 11.04
CA LYS A 54 29.03 -17.89 11.47
C LYS A 54 27.52 -17.67 11.41
N GLN A 55 27.01 -16.84 12.31
CA GLN A 55 25.60 -16.47 12.33
C GLN A 55 25.32 -15.41 11.26
N ILE A 56 24.25 -15.58 10.48
CA ILE A 56 23.78 -14.55 9.56
C ILE A 56 22.64 -13.78 10.24
N PHE A 57 22.85 -12.49 10.47
CA PHE A 57 21.83 -11.58 10.98
C PHE A 57 21.19 -10.83 9.82
N MET A 58 19.86 -10.89 9.71
CA MET A 58 19.07 -10.16 8.73
C MET A 58 17.99 -9.35 9.44
N GLU A 59 18.05 -8.03 9.30
CA GLU A 59 17.01 -7.12 9.75
C GLU A 59 16.22 -6.61 8.55
N LEU A 60 14.90 -6.77 8.59
CA LEU A 60 14.01 -6.14 7.61
C LEU A 60 13.66 -4.74 8.11
N LYS A 61 13.95 -3.73 7.30
CA LYS A 61 13.53 -2.36 7.60
C LYS A 61 12.01 -2.37 7.67
N LYS A 62 11.50 -2.07 8.86
CA LYS A 62 10.09 -2.19 9.23
C LYS A 62 9.20 -1.63 8.10
N TYR A 63 8.44 -2.51 7.45
CA TYR A 63 7.45 -2.11 6.45
C TYR A 63 6.47 -1.14 7.12
N LYS A 64 6.55 0.14 6.75
CA LYS A 64 5.57 1.14 7.20
C LYS A 64 4.29 0.80 6.46
N HIS A 65 3.30 0.24 7.16
CA HIS A 65 1.99 0.00 6.57
C HIS A 65 1.49 1.31 5.97
N ASN A 66 1.14 1.31 4.68
CA ASN A 66 0.51 2.46 4.05
C ASN A 66 -0.72 2.81 4.90
N THR A 67 -0.66 3.97 5.55
CA THR A 67 -1.80 4.48 6.30
C THR A 67 -2.95 4.68 5.34
N LEU A 68 -4.18 4.36 5.76
CA LEU A 68 -5.37 4.59 4.95
C LEU A 68 -5.36 6.05 4.45
N GLU A 69 -5.20 6.23 3.15
CA GLU A 69 -5.14 7.55 2.56
C GLU A 69 -6.56 8.13 2.56
N ARG A 70 -6.71 9.25 3.26
CA ARG A 70 -7.94 10.03 3.28
C ARG A 70 -7.87 11.05 2.17
N ILE A 71 -8.62 10.83 1.10
CA ILE A 71 -8.74 11.81 0.02
C ILE A 71 -9.97 12.66 0.28
N SER A 72 -9.76 13.98 0.40
CA SER A 72 -10.83 14.97 0.36
C SER A 72 -11.21 15.26 -1.08
N TYR A 73 -12.51 15.22 -1.40
CA TYR A 73 -13.03 15.58 -2.70
C TYR A 73 -14.31 16.41 -2.56
N GLU A 74 -14.58 17.27 -3.53
CA GLU A 74 -15.83 18.02 -3.58
C GLU A 74 -16.91 17.18 -4.25
N ALA A 75 -18.05 17.03 -3.59
CA ALA A 75 -19.22 16.39 -4.15
C ALA A 75 -20.41 17.35 -4.09
N VAL A 76 -21.22 17.36 -5.13
CA VAL A 76 -22.47 18.14 -5.15
C VAL A 76 -23.49 17.46 -4.24
N ASP A 77 -24.11 18.24 -3.36
CA ASP A 77 -25.26 17.81 -2.56
C ASP A 77 -26.54 18.06 -3.37
N TYR A 78 -26.98 17.05 -4.11
CA TYR A 78 -28.15 17.14 -5.00
C TYR A 78 -29.46 17.45 -4.26
N TYR A 79 -29.60 17.02 -3.00
CA TYR A 79 -30.82 17.28 -2.23
C TYR A 79 -30.96 18.75 -1.90
N THR A 80 -29.88 19.36 -1.42
CA THR A 80 -29.87 20.80 -1.11
C THR A 80 -29.95 21.64 -2.38
N LEU A 81 -29.19 21.28 -3.43
CA LEU A 81 -29.26 21.94 -4.74
C LEU A 81 -30.68 21.94 -5.31
N TYR A 82 -31.36 20.79 -5.29
CA TYR A 82 -32.71 20.67 -5.82
C TYR A 82 -33.71 21.55 -5.06
N ASN A 83 -33.66 21.53 -3.73
CA ASN A 83 -34.58 22.33 -2.91
C ASN A 83 -34.33 23.84 -3.10
N THR A 84 -33.08 24.27 -3.16
CA THR A 84 -32.72 25.67 -3.42
C THR A 84 -33.21 26.11 -4.80
N MET A 85 -32.93 25.33 -5.85
CA MET A 85 -33.38 25.61 -7.22
C MET A 85 -34.90 25.64 -7.36
N LYS A 86 -35.62 24.81 -6.60
CA LYS A 86 -37.08 24.78 -6.62
C LYS A 86 -37.71 26.08 -6.07
N THR A 87 -37.04 26.72 -5.12
CA THR A 87 -37.47 27.99 -4.52
C THR A 87 -36.81 29.21 -5.14
N ASP A 88 -35.92 28.98 -6.11
CA ASP A 88 -35.17 30.04 -6.76
C ASP A 88 -36.09 30.91 -7.60
N LYS A 89 -35.88 32.22 -7.50
CA LYS A 89 -36.66 33.24 -8.21
C LYS A 89 -35.88 33.84 -9.37
N PHE A 90 -34.84 33.16 -9.84
CA PHE A 90 -34.06 33.60 -10.99
C PHE A 90 -34.98 33.81 -12.21
N ILE A 91 -34.94 35.04 -12.76
CA ILE A 91 -35.68 35.43 -13.97
C ILE A 91 -34.64 35.72 -15.05
N ASN A 92 -34.71 34.99 -16.16
CA ASN A 92 -33.87 35.21 -17.33
C ASN A 92 -34.59 36.12 -18.32
N GLU A 93 -34.75 37.40 -17.97
CA GLU A 93 -35.57 38.35 -18.72
C GLU A 93 -35.16 38.46 -20.19
N ASP A 94 -33.84 38.47 -20.46
CA ASP A 94 -33.28 38.60 -21.81
C ASP A 94 -33.14 37.25 -22.56
N HIS A 95 -33.59 36.14 -21.95
CA HIS A 95 -33.53 34.79 -22.52
C HIS A 95 -32.12 34.36 -22.95
N GLU A 96 -31.11 34.92 -22.32
CA GLU A 96 -29.72 34.66 -22.64
C GLU A 96 -29.29 33.30 -22.07
N TYR A 97 -28.88 32.40 -22.96
CA TYR A 97 -28.42 31.08 -22.56
C TYR A 97 -27.14 31.13 -21.72
N GLU A 98 -26.29 32.12 -21.95
CA GLU A 98 -25.05 32.30 -21.17
C GLU A 98 -25.37 32.66 -19.72
N THR A 99 -26.32 33.58 -19.51
CA THR A 99 -26.77 34.04 -18.19
C THR A 99 -27.40 32.89 -17.39
N LEU A 100 -28.21 32.05 -18.04
CA LEU A 100 -28.72 30.81 -17.45
C LEU A 100 -27.60 29.82 -17.10
N ALA A 101 -26.64 29.61 -18.01
CA ALA A 101 -25.54 28.66 -17.79
C ALA A 101 -24.62 29.11 -16.64
N LEU A 102 -24.35 30.42 -16.50
CA LEU A 102 -23.59 30.99 -15.40
C LEU A 102 -24.31 30.82 -14.08
N HIS A 103 -25.62 31.04 -14.04
CA HIS A 103 -26.45 30.83 -12.86
C HIS A 103 -26.46 29.35 -12.41
N LEU A 104 -26.66 28.42 -13.35
CA LEU A 104 -26.61 26.99 -13.04
C LEU A 104 -25.24 26.57 -12.48
N LYS A 105 -24.16 27.06 -13.09
CA LYS A 105 -22.79 26.80 -12.62
C LYS A 105 -22.58 27.36 -11.21
N SER A 106 -23.02 28.58 -10.93
CA SER A 106 -22.84 29.21 -9.61
C SER A 106 -23.58 28.42 -8.52
N GLN A 107 -24.83 28.01 -8.79
CA GLN A 107 -25.60 27.20 -7.86
C GLN A 107 -24.97 25.82 -7.62
N ILE A 108 -24.44 25.16 -8.65
CA ILE A 108 -23.71 23.90 -8.49
C ILE A 108 -22.48 24.09 -7.60
N GLN A 109 -21.72 25.17 -7.77
CA GLN A 109 -20.55 25.45 -6.93
C GLN A 109 -20.94 25.72 -5.46
N LEU A 110 -22.01 26.49 -5.23
CA LEU A 110 -22.50 26.81 -3.87
C LEU A 110 -22.93 25.55 -3.08
N HIS A 111 -23.42 24.53 -3.77
CA HIS A 111 -23.93 23.30 -3.14
C HIS A 111 -22.91 22.16 -3.17
N LYS A 112 -21.64 22.44 -3.47
CA LYS A 112 -20.57 21.48 -3.24
C LYS A 112 -20.26 21.37 -1.76
N ARG A 113 -20.01 20.15 -1.32
CA ARG A 113 -19.57 19.83 0.03
C ARG A 113 -18.33 18.95 -0.04
N THR A 114 -17.36 19.26 0.80
CA THR A 114 -16.17 18.42 0.95
C THR A 114 -16.57 17.10 1.62
N LYS A 115 -16.34 16.01 0.90
CA LYS A 115 -16.47 14.65 1.40
C LYS A 115 -15.09 14.03 1.55
N ILE A 116 -14.96 13.14 2.52
CA ILE A 116 -13.73 12.39 2.74
C ILE A 116 -13.99 10.94 2.33
N LYS A 117 -13.23 10.44 1.36
CA LYS A 117 -13.18 9.02 1.05
C LYS A 117 -11.94 8.43 1.71
N ILE A 118 -12.15 7.35 2.45
CA ILE A 118 -11.06 6.51 2.92
C ILE A 118 -10.77 5.53 1.79
N LEU A 119 -9.60 5.64 1.15
CA LEU A 119 -9.15 4.59 0.24
C LEU A 119 -8.70 3.41 1.07
N ASN A 120 -9.34 2.26 0.87
CA ASN A 120 -8.83 1.02 1.40
C ASN A 120 -7.67 0.54 0.52
N LEU A 121 -6.86 -0.36 1.07
CA LEU A 121 -5.89 -1.10 0.27
C LEU A 121 -6.64 -2.04 -0.70
N PRO A 122 -6.09 -2.36 -1.90
CA PRO A 122 -6.76 -3.20 -2.90
C PRO A 122 -7.26 -4.55 -2.35
N GLN A 123 -6.52 -5.16 -1.43
CA GLN A 123 -6.94 -6.39 -0.75
C GLN A 123 -8.17 -6.20 0.14
N LYS A 124 -8.34 -5.04 0.78
CA LYS A 124 -9.51 -4.74 1.62
C LYS A 124 -10.74 -4.32 0.80
N ASP A 125 -10.54 -3.75 -0.38
CA ASP A 125 -11.64 -3.48 -1.33
C ASP A 125 -12.11 -4.76 -2.05
N TRP A 126 -11.23 -5.77 -2.22
CA TRP A 126 -11.56 -7.03 -2.91
C TRP A 126 -11.97 -8.17 -1.98
N ILE A 127 -11.42 -8.24 -0.76
CA ILE A 127 -11.79 -9.27 0.20
C ILE A 127 -13.04 -8.79 0.93
N ASN A 128 -14.21 -9.14 0.36
CA ASN A 128 -15.49 -9.03 1.05
C ASN A 128 -15.41 -9.79 2.38
N LYS A 129 -15.96 -9.20 3.45
CA LYS A 129 -16.12 -9.83 4.77
C LYS A 129 -16.59 -11.29 4.63
N ASP A 130 -17.54 -11.56 3.74
CA ASP A 130 -18.08 -12.90 3.46
C ASP A 130 -17.04 -13.92 2.97
N ILE A 131 -16.04 -13.48 2.19
CA ILE A 131 -14.95 -14.34 1.70
C ILE A 131 -14.02 -14.72 2.84
N THR A 132 -13.64 -13.75 3.67
CA THR A 132 -12.85 -13.96 4.88
C THR A 132 -13.56 -14.89 5.86
N ASP A 133 -14.84 -14.64 6.12
CA ASP A 133 -15.67 -15.46 7.00
C ASP A 133 -15.80 -16.89 6.45
N GLY A 134 -15.92 -17.05 5.13
CA GLY A 134 -15.95 -18.35 4.46
C GLY A 134 -14.62 -19.12 4.47
N ILE A 135 -13.47 -18.44 4.56
CA ILE A 135 -12.16 -19.07 4.75
C ILE A 135 -11.98 -19.48 6.22
N CYS A 136 -12.31 -18.58 7.15
CA CYS A 136 -12.25 -18.86 8.59
C CYS A 136 -13.14 -20.04 9.00
N ASN A 137 -14.38 -20.08 8.50
CA ASN A 137 -15.30 -21.19 8.76
C ASN A 137 -14.76 -22.51 8.20
N ARG A 138 -14.21 -22.51 6.98
CA ARG A 138 -13.55 -23.70 6.41
C ARG A 138 -12.42 -24.19 7.31
N ASN A 139 -11.54 -23.29 7.74
CA ASN A 139 -10.41 -23.66 8.59
C ASN A 139 -10.81 -24.14 10.00
N MET A 140 -11.98 -23.70 10.50
CA MET A 140 -12.55 -24.20 11.76
C MET A 140 -13.13 -25.62 11.63
N THR A 141 -13.65 -25.99 10.45
CA THR A 141 -14.15 -27.36 10.19
C THR A 141 -13.06 -28.42 9.97
N TRP A 142 -11.77 -28.03 9.87
CA TRP A 142 -10.63 -28.95 9.79
C TRP A 142 -9.86 -29.06 11.12
N LYS A 143 -10.55 -28.92 12.25
CA LYS A 143 -10.03 -29.21 13.59
C LYS A 143 -10.67 -30.46 14.17
#